data_AF-A0A842TGL6-F1
#
_entry.id   AF-A0A842TGL6-F1
#
_cell.length_a   1.000
_cell.length_b   1.000
_cell.length_c   1.000
_cell.angle_alpha   90.00
_cell.angle_beta   90.00
_cell.angle_gamma   90.00
#
_symmetry.space_group_name_H-M   'P 1'
#
loop_
_entity.id
_entity.type
_entity.pdbx_description
1 polymer ?
#
loop_
_entity_poly.entity_id
_entity_poly.type
_entity_poly.pdbx_seq_one_letter_code
_entity_poly.pdbx_strand_id
1 'polypeptide(L)'
;MVDIKKQKKDLENVESILKKSNNKYNWIDLPIGKNEKKPVIITSCTYKKRVYDVIISAQYWKGVDDWACMRCYVFNTKNLPDDKLIDVYRLCLSLNFSIPETTFSISNDFVYLECDMPFDISSDDFAFEVKGLELGVGNFVENMLKLGLEPSPTAGEIRSKKLSYIS
;
A
#
# COMPACT_ATOMS: atom_id res chain seq x y z
N MET A 1 15.80 0.22 17.90
CA MET A 1 16.50 1.10 16.94
C MET A 1 16.30 0.49 15.58
N VAL A 2 15.80 1.25 14.60
CA VAL A 2 15.53 0.73 13.26
C VAL A 2 16.88 0.51 12.55
N ASP A 3 17.17 -0.72 12.12
CA ASP A 3 18.36 -1.00 11.32
C ASP A 3 18.10 -0.65 9.85
N ILE A 4 18.35 0.62 9.50
CA ILE A 4 18.15 1.15 8.15
C ILE A 4 18.96 0.39 7.09
N LYS A 5 20.16 -0.10 7.44
CA LYS A 5 21.00 -0.85 6.50
C LYS A 5 20.38 -2.20 6.18
N LYS A 6 19.83 -2.87 7.19
CA LYS A 6 19.05 -4.10 7.01
C LYS A 6 17.81 -3.85 6.16
N GLN A 7 17.03 -2.80 6.44
CA GLN A 7 15.81 -2.45 5.66
C GLN A 7 16.10 -2.31 4.17
N LYS A 8 17.17 -1.58 3.85
CA LYS A 8 17.57 -1.39 2.47
C LYS A 8 17.93 -2.70 1.79
N LYS A 9 18.74 -3.54 2.45
CA LYS A 9 19.15 -4.84 1.94
C LYS A 9 17.95 -5.76 1.70
N ASP A 10 17.00 -5.80 2.61
CA ASP A 10 15.83 -6.67 2.47
C ASP A 10 14.93 -6.20 1.30
N LEU A 11 14.77 -4.88 1.14
CA LEU A 11 14.04 -4.29 0.02
C LEU A 11 14.75 -4.45 -1.34
N GLU A 12 16.07 -4.71 -1.39
CA GLU A 12 16.78 -5.04 -2.64
C GLU A 12 16.26 -6.35 -3.28
N ASN A 13 15.75 -7.29 -2.48
CA ASN A 13 15.09 -8.50 -3.00
C ASN A 13 13.80 -8.15 -3.75
N VAL A 14 12.97 -7.27 -3.16
CA VAL A 14 11.76 -6.76 -3.79
C VAL A 14 12.09 -6.00 -5.07
N GLU A 15 13.12 -5.15 -5.05
CA GLU A 15 13.62 -4.46 -6.24
C GLU A 15 13.99 -5.45 -7.35
N SER A 16 14.70 -6.53 -7.02
CA SER A 16 15.09 -7.57 -7.98
C SER A 16 13.87 -8.21 -8.66
N ILE A 17 12.81 -8.48 -7.90
CA ILE A 17 11.55 -9.02 -8.43
C ILE A 17 10.88 -7.99 -9.36
N LEU A 18 10.76 -6.73 -8.92
CA LEU A 18 10.16 -5.66 -9.72
C LEU A 18 10.90 -5.44 -11.05
N LYS A 19 12.24 -5.50 -11.05
CA LYS A 19 13.06 -5.44 -12.28
C LYS A 19 12.73 -6.58 -13.24
N LYS A 20 12.66 -7.82 -12.75
CA LYS A 20 12.34 -9.01 -13.57
C LYS A 20 10.95 -8.92 -14.19
N SER A 21 9.99 -8.34 -13.46
CA SER A 21 8.61 -8.14 -13.93
C SER A 21 8.42 -6.88 -14.79
N ASN A 22 9.49 -6.13 -15.10
CA ASN A 22 9.43 -4.87 -15.85
C ASN A 22 8.49 -3.81 -15.25
N ASN A 23 8.33 -3.84 -13.92
CA ASN A 23 7.52 -2.86 -13.20
C ASN A 23 8.31 -1.57 -12.97
N LYS A 24 7.66 -0.42 -13.15
CA LYS A 24 8.27 0.88 -12.85
C LYS A 24 8.23 1.13 -11.35
N TYR A 25 9.38 1.47 -10.76
CA TYR A 25 9.48 1.79 -9.34
C TYR A 25 10.47 2.94 -9.09
N ASN A 26 10.41 3.53 -7.91
CA ASN A 26 11.36 4.53 -7.42
C ASN A 26 11.70 4.26 -5.96
N TRP A 27 12.97 4.43 -5.60
CA TRP A 27 13.38 4.48 -4.20
C TRP A 27 13.11 5.87 -3.62
N ILE A 28 12.55 5.91 -2.40
CA ILE A 28 12.36 7.15 -1.64
C ILE A 28 12.77 6.92 -0.19
N ASP A 29 13.41 7.91 0.42
CA ASP A 29 13.64 7.93 1.87
C ASP A 29 12.49 8.69 2.55
N LEU A 30 11.56 7.97 3.16
CA LEU A 30 10.42 8.56 3.86
C LEU A 30 10.83 9.11 5.23
N PRO A 31 10.51 10.36 5.57
CA PRO A 31 10.76 10.90 6.90
C PRO A 31 9.84 10.22 7.93
N ILE A 32 10.43 9.62 8.95
CA ILE A 32 9.73 9.00 10.10
C ILE A 32 9.95 9.75 11.42
N GLY A 33 10.74 10.82 11.38
CA GLY A 33 10.96 11.70 12.52
C GLY A 33 11.72 12.95 12.08
N LYS A 34 12.09 13.80 13.05
CA LYS A 34 12.81 15.06 12.77
C LYS A 34 14.13 14.85 12.02
N ASN A 35 14.84 13.75 12.29
CA ASN A 35 16.16 13.45 11.73
C ASN A 35 16.29 12.00 11.22
N GLU A 36 15.17 11.27 11.08
CA GLU A 36 15.19 9.85 10.72
C GLU A 36 14.37 9.62 9.46
N LYS A 37 14.93 8.80 8.56
CA LYS A 37 14.26 8.39 7.32
C LYS A 37 14.33 6.89 7.16
N LYS A 38 13.26 6.28 6.65
CA LYS A 38 13.21 4.87 6.25
C LYS A 38 13.22 4.76 4.73
N PRO A 39 14.01 3.83 4.15
CA PRO A 39 13.96 3.56 2.72
C PRO A 39 12.66 2.83 2.39
N VAL A 40 12.02 3.23 1.29
CA VAL A 40 10.86 2.54 0.71
C VAL A 40 10.98 2.47 -0.80
N ILE A 41 10.24 1.54 -1.39
CA ILE A 41 10.04 1.45 -2.83
C ILE A 41 8.62 1.96 -3.13
N ILE A 42 8.48 2.90 -4.06
CA ILE A 42 7.18 3.29 -4.61
C ILE A 42 7.02 2.68 -6.00
N THR A 43 5.96 1.91 -6.18
CA THR A 43 5.50 1.37 -7.46
C THR A 43 4.04 1.77 -7.68
N SER A 44 3.37 1.16 -8.66
CA SER A 44 1.96 1.38 -8.91
C SER A 44 1.28 0.11 -9.38
N CYS A 45 0.01 -0.06 -9.03
CA CYS A 45 -0.87 -1.05 -9.64
C CYS A 45 -1.93 -0.35 -10.52
N THR A 46 -2.47 -1.07 -11.50
CA THR A 46 -3.46 -0.52 -12.43
C THR A 46 -4.73 -1.36 -12.44
N TYR A 47 -5.88 -0.74 -12.23
CA TYR A 47 -7.18 -1.39 -12.33
C TYR A 47 -8.13 -0.59 -13.23
N LYS A 48 -8.66 -1.22 -14.30
CA LYS A 48 -9.55 -0.57 -15.29
C LYS A 48 -9.08 0.84 -15.71
N LYS A 49 -7.78 0.97 -16.07
CA LYS A 49 -7.08 2.21 -16.45
C LYS A 49 -6.86 3.25 -15.33
N ARG A 50 -7.25 2.96 -14.09
CA ARG A 50 -6.92 3.77 -12.91
C ARG A 50 -5.60 3.29 -12.32
N VAL A 51 -4.72 4.22 -11.98
CA VAL A 51 -3.39 3.93 -11.43
C VAL A 51 -3.38 4.32 -9.96
N TYR A 52 -2.87 3.44 -9.11
CA TYR A 52 -2.79 3.62 -7.66
C TYR A 52 -1.35 3.51 -7.20
N ASP A 53 -0.93 4.41 -6.32
CA ASP A 53 0.42 4.36 -5.74
C ASP A 53 0.51 3.25 -4.70
N VAL A 54 1.58 2.45 -4.80
CA VAL A 54 1.91 1.38 -3.86
C VAL A 54 3.23 1.70 -3.20
N ILE A 55 3.24 1.78 -1.86
CA ILE A 55 4.47 1.92 -1.06
C ILE A 55 4.83 0.55 -0.50
N ILE A 56 6.06 0.11 -0.73
CA ILE A 56 6.62 -1.10 -0.17
C ILE A 56 7.68 -0.73 0.86
N SER A 57 7.52 -1.20 2.09
CA SER A 57 8.40 -0.89 3.22
C SER A 57 8.72 -2.13 4.03
N ALA A 58 9.92 -2.17 4.62
CA ALA A 58 10.29 -3.20 5.57
C ALA A 58 9.59 -2.97 6.92
N GLN A 59 9.00 -4.03 7.46
CA GLN A 59 8.41 -4.07 8.79
C GLN A 59 9.12 -5.13 9.64
N TYR A 60 9.53 -4.72 10.84
CA TYR A 60 10.23 -5.58 11.79
C TYR A 60 9.49 -5.57 13.12
N TRP A 61 9.03 -6.74 13.52
CA TRP A 61 8.29 -6.94 14.76
C TRP A 61 9.11 -7.84 15.67
N LYS A 62 9.18 -7.48 16.96
CA LYS A 62 10.00 -8.25 17.90
C LYS A 62 9.41 -9.65 18.08
N GLY A 63 10.18 -10.67 17.69
CA GLY A 63 9.78 -12.08 17.82
C GLY A 63 8.94 -12.62 16.65
N VAL A 64 8.84 -11.86 15.56
CA VAL A 64 8.29 -12.31 14.28
C VAL A 64 9.41 -12.19 13.24
N ASP A 65 9.35 -12.98 12.18
CA ASP A 65 10.25 -12.86 11.03
C ASP A 65 10.19 -11.45 10.42
N ASP A 66 11.08 -11.16 9.47
CA ASP A 66 11.13 -9.88 8.77
C ASP A 66 10.16 -9.88 7.59
N TRP A 67 9.31 -8.84 7.46
CA TRP A 67 8.28 -8.76 6.43
C TRP A 67 8.42 -7.51 5.56
N ALA A 68 8.10 -7.65 4.28
CA ALA A 68 7.75 -6.55 3.42
C ALA A 68 6.24 -6.26 3.56
N CYS A 69 5.90 -4.99 3.73
CA CYS A 69 4.52 -4.52 3.72
C CYS A 69 4.30 -3.66 2.49
N MET A 70 3.32 -4.05 1.67
CA MET A 70 2.84 -3.27 0.53
C MET A 70 1.57 -2.54 0.92
N ARG A 71 1.56 -1.20 0.83
CA ARG A 71 0.37 -0.36 1.03
C ARG A 71 -0.03 0.29 -0.28
N CYS A 72 -1.20 -0.06 -0.80
CA CYS A 72 -1.80 0.56 -1.97
C CYS A 72 -2.83 1.59 -1.53
N TYR A 73 -2.61 2.86 -1.87
CA TYR A 73 -3.52 3.95 -1.53
C TYR A 73 -4.63 4.02 -2.57
N VAL A 74 -5.87 3.77 -2.17
CA VAL A 74 -6.98 3.57 -3.12
C VAL A 74 -7.99 4.71 -3.16
N PHE A 75 -8.04 5.53 -2.12
CA PHE A 75 -9.02 6.60 -2.04
C PHE A 75 -8.61 7.68 -1.05
N ASN A 76 -8.87 8.94 -1.40
CA ASN A 76 -8.60 10.09 -0.56
C ASN A 76 -9.93 10.56 0.06
N THR A 77 -10.06 10.45 1.37
CA THR A 77 -11.25 10.83 2.14
C THR A 77 -11.29 12.32 2.47
N LYS A 78 -10.27 13.09 2.09
CA LYS A 78 -10.21 14.53 2.34
C LYS A 78 -11.40 15.21 1.66
N ASN A 79 -12.19 15.92 2.47
CA ASN A 79 -13.42 16.63 2.08
C ASN A 79 -14.64 15.74 1.81
N LEU A 80 -14.64 14.46 2.20
CA LEU A 80 -15.89 13.71 2.25
C LEU A 80 -16.80 14.26 3.37
N PRO A 81 -18.11 14.42 3.10
CA PRO A 81 -19.10 14.59 4.15
C PRO A 81 -19.10 13.42 5.14
N ASP A 82 -19.43 13.67 6.41
CA ASP A 82 -19.37 12.67 7.49
C ASP A 82 -20.21 11.41 7.21
N ASP A 83 -21.39 11.56 6.60
CA ASP A 83 -22.25 10.44 6.23
C ASP A 83 -21.57 9.53 5.19
N LYS A 84 -20.94 10.12 4.19
CA LYS A 84 -20.18 9.38 3.17
C LYS A 84 -18.91 8.77 3.72
N LEU A 85 -18.25 9.43 4.66
CA LEU A 85 -17.08 8.89 5.33
C LEU A 85 -17.45 7.62 6.13
N ILE A 86 -18.59 7.62 6.83
CA ILE A 86 -19.10 6.44 7.55
C ILE A 86 -19.37 5.28 6.58
N ASP A 87 -19.95 5.56 5.41
CA ASP A 87 -20.19 4.53 4.39
C ASP A 87 -18.88 3.90 3.88
N VAL A 88 -17.83 4.71 3.68
CA VAL A 88 -16.49 4.23 3.31
C VAL A 88 -15.88 3.37 4.43
N TYR A 89 -16.00 3.77 5.70
CA TYR A 89 -15.53 2.97 6.83
C TYR A 89 -16.23 1.61 6.89
N ARG A 90 -17.56 1.58 6.75
CA ARG A 90 -18.35 0.34 6.73
C ARG A 90 -17.95 -0.56 5.57
N LEU A 91 -17.69 0.02 4.40
CA LEU A 91 -17.20 -0.72 3.25
C LEU A 91 -15.84 -1.38 3.55
N CYS A 92 -14.88 -0.64 4.09
CA CYS A 92 -13.57 -1.18 4.45
C CYS A 92 -13.69 -2.36 5.43
N LEU A 93 -14.50 -2.21 6.48
CA LEU A 93 -14.77 -3.28 7.43
C LEU A 93 -15.39 -4.51 6.77
N SER A 94 -16.39 -4.32 5.90
CA SER A 94 -17.03 -5.42 5.18
C SER A 94 -16.06 -6.17 4.27
N LEU A 95 -15.15 -5.44 3.60
CA LEU A 95 -14.17 -6.04 2.70
C LEU A 95 -13.09 -6.81 3.48
N ASN A 96 -12.70 -6.37 4.68
CA ASN A 96 -11.74 -7.09 5.54
C ASN A 96 -12.24 -8.49 5.94
N PHE A 97 -13.56 -8.69 6.06
CA PHE A 97 -14.13 -10.02 6.30
C PHE A 97 -14.20 -10.89 5.03
N SER A 98 -14.07 -10.28 3.85
CA SER A 98 -14.28 -10.94 2.56
C SER A 98 -12.99 -11.29 1.82
N ILE A 99 -11.88 -10.61 2.13
CA ILE A 99 -10.60 -10.74 1.42
C ILE A 99 -9.50 -11.01 2.46
N PRO A 100 -9.23 -12.28 2.80
CA PRO A 100 -8.29 -12.61 3.87
C PRO A 100 -6.85 -12.22 3.57
N GLU A 101 -6.49 -12.03 2.29
CA GLU A 101 -5.13 -11.69 1.85
C GLU A 101 -4.79 -10.20 1.99
N THR A 102 -5.79 -9.32 2.13
CA THR A 102 -5.55 -7.87 2.21
C THR A 102 -6.39 -7.20 3.28
N THR A 103 -5.80 -6.25 4.00
CA THR A 103 -6.53 -5.46 5.01
C THR A 103 -6.70 -4.03 4.54
N PHE A 104 -7.92 -3.53 4.55
CA PHE A 104 -8.26 -2.12 4.38
C PHE A 104 -8.13 -1.37 5.70
N SER A 105 -7.43 -0.25 5.64
CA SER A 105 -7.17 0.65 6.74
C SER A 105 -7.30 2.11 6.27
N ILE A 106 -7.54 3.01 7.22
CA ILE A 106 -7.63 4.46 6.94
C ILE A 106 -6.60 5.21 7.79
N SER A 107 -5.80 6.05 7.15
CA SER A 107 -4.82 6.91 7.81
C SER A 107 -4.61 8.19 7.01
N ASN A 108 -4.50 9.33 7.70
CA ASN A 108 -4.16 10.64 7.13
C ASN A 108 -4.98 11.01 5.88
N ASP A 109 -6.31 10.89 5.98
CA ASP A 109 -7.26 11.12 4.89
C ASP A 109 -7.15 10.16 3.71
N PHE A 110 -6.53 8.99 3.87
CA PHE A 110 -6.49 7.99 2.82
C PHE A 110 -6.99 6.63 3.29
N VAL A 111 -7.81 5.99 2.45
CA VAL A 111 -8.00 4.55 2.48
C VAL A 111 -6.82 3.92 1.75
N TYR A 112 -6.21 2.95 2.40
CA TYR A 112 -5.23 2.08 1.77
C TYR A 112 -5.57 0.63 2.08
N LEU A 113 -5.10 -0.24 1.21
CA LEU A 113 -5.09 -1.68 1.45
C LEU A 113 -3.65 -2.15 1.61
N GLU A 114 -3.45 -3.02 2.58
CA GLU A 114 -2.15 -3.58 2.92
C GLU A 114 -2.13 -5.10 2.74
N CYS A 115 -0.98 -5.57 2.28
CA CYS A 115 -0.62 -6.97 2.18
C CYS A 115 0.81 -7.09 2.72
N ASP A 116 1.02 -8.06 3.60
CA ASP A 116 2.29 -8.35 4.21
C ASP A 116 2.82 -9.67 3.65
N MET A 117 4.11 -9.71 3.36
CA MET A 117 4.79 -10.92 2.89
C MET A 117 6.18 -11.04 3.53
N PRO A 118 6.69 -12.27 3.75
CA PRO A 118 8.07 -12.42 4.23
C PRO A 118 9.09 -12.05 3.13
N PHE A 119 10.31 -11.68 3.52
CA PHE A 119 11.34 -11.26 2.56
C PHE A 119 11.98 -12.40 1.76
N ASP A 120 11.79 -13.65 2.18
CA ASP A 120 12.37 -14.85 1.58
C ASP A 120 11.42 -15.58 0.61
N ILE A 121 10.32 -14.94 0.21
CA ILE A 121 9.37 -15.52 -0.76
C ILE A 121 9.95 -15.65 -2.17
N SER A 122 9.37 -16.58 -2.93
CA SER A 122 9.67 -16.73 -4.35
C SER A 122 9.12 -15.55 -5.17
N SER A 123 9.59 -15.42 -6.42
CA SER A 123 9.05 -14.40 -7.33
C SER A 123 7.59 -14.68 -7.74
N ASP A 124 7.20 -15.95 -7.75
CA ASP A 124 5.84 -16.38 -8.08
C ASP A 124 4.88 -16.05 -6.93
N ASP A 125 5.30 -16.29 -5.69
CA ASP A 125 4.52 -15.90 -4.50
C ASP A 125 4.39 -14.38 -4.41
N PHE A 126 5.47 -13.62 -4.70
CA PHE A 126 5.39 -12.16 -4.76
C PHE A 126 4.36 -11.69 -5.79
N ALA A 127 4.35 -12.31 -6.98
CA ALA A 127 3.37 -11.99 -8.02
C ALA A 127 1.94 -12.35 -7.58
N PHE A 128 1.76 -13.43 -6.82
CA PHE A 128 0.48 -13.80 -6.24
C PHE A 128 -0.03 -12.76 -5.24
N GLU A 129 0.84 -12.29 -4.33
CA GLU A 129 0.50 -11.23 -3.37
C GLU A 129 0.12 -9.91 -4.05
N VAL A 130 0.88 -9.52 -5.09
CA VAL A 130 0.55 -8.33 -5.90
C VAL A 130 -0.80 -8.50 -6.62
N LYS A 131 -1.15 -9.72 -7.05
CA LYS A 131 -2.46 -10.00 -7.65
C LYS A 131 -3.58 -9.89 -6.60
N GLY A 132 -3.34 -10.33 -5.36
CA GLY A 132 -4.25 -10.12 -4.23
C GLY A 132 -4.54 -8.64 -4.01
N LEU A 133 -3.48 -7.81 -4.07
CA LEU A 133 -3.56 -6.36 -4.00
C LEU A 133 -4.45 -5.77 -5.12
N GLU A 134 -4.28 -6.21 -6.38
CA GLU A 134 -5.13 -5.78 -7.50
C GLU A 134 -6.61 -6.19 -7.35
N LEU A 135 -6.87 -7.40 -6.85
CA LEU A 135 -8.22 -7.87 -6.55
C LEU A 135 -8.87 -7.04 -5.44
N GLY A 136 -8.12 -6.71 -4.39
CA GLY A 136 -8.54 -5.79 -3.33
C GLY A 136 -8.94 -4.43 -3.88
N VAL A 137 -8.07 -3.81 -4.70
CA VAL A 137 -8.38 -2.55 -5.39
C VAL A 137 -9.66 -2.67 -6.20
N GLY A 138 -9.80 -3.76 -6.97
CA GLY A 138 -10.98 -3.99 -7.81
C GLY A 138 -12.28 -4.06 -7.00
N ASN A 139 -12.30 -4.86 -5.94
CA ASN A 139 -13.44 -4.99 -5.04
C ASN A 139 -13.81 -3.66 -4.38
N PHE A 140 -12.82 -2.90 -3.93
CA PHE A 140 -13.04 -1.59 -3.35
C PHE A 140 -13.67 -0.62 -4.36
N VAL A 141 -13.08 -0.51 -5.55
CA VAL A 141 -13.56 0.37 -6.63
C VAL A 141 -14.99 0.03 -7.03
N GLU A 142 -15.30 -1.24 -7.22
CA GLU A 142 -16.64 -1.66 -7.65
C GLU A 142 -17.71 -1.37 -6.59
N ASN A 143 -17.39 -1.51 -5.30
CA ASN A 143 -18.34 -1.20 -4.24
C ASN A 143 -18.47 0.30 -3.97
N MET A 144 -17.40 1.09 -4.12
CA MET A 144 -17.47 2.56 -4.09
C MET A 144 -18.43 3.11 -5.14
N LEU A 145 -18.35 2.58 -6.37
CA LEU A 145 -19.27 2.96 -7.45
C LEU A 145 -20.74 2.63 -7.12
N LYS A 146 -21.01 1.51 -6.43
CA LYS A 146 -22.38 1.18 -5.96
C LYS A 146 -22.88 2.15 -4.89
N LEU A 147 -21.98 2.75 -4.10
CA LEU A 147 -22.30 3.79 -3.11
C LEU A 147 -22.46 5.19 -3.75
N GLY A 148 -22.29 5.30 -5.07
CA GLY A 148 -22.31 6.58 -5.79
C GLY A 148 -21.07 7.44 -5.52
N LEU A 149 -19.97 6.83 -5.07
CA LEU A 149 -18.71 7.51 -4.82
C LEU A 149 -17.72 7.20 -5.94
N GLU A 150 -17.16 8.25 -6.55
CA GLU A 150 -16.15 8.10 -7.59
C GLU A 150 -14.79 7.77 -6.99
N PRO A 151 -14.17 6.63 -7.36
CA PRO A 151 -12.82 6.31 -6.93
C PRO A 151 -11.83 7.38 -7.41
N SER A 152 -10.98 7.86 -6.52
CA SER A 152 -9.91 8.82 -6.82
C SER A 152 -8.58 8.08 -6.99
N PRO A 153 -8.05 7.95 -8.22
CA PRO A 153 -6.72 7.36 -8.43
C PRO A 153 -5.67 8.20 -7.71
N THR A 154 -4.79 7.56 -6.96
CA THR A 154 -3.80 8.24 -6.10
C THR A 154 -2.45 8.46 -6.78
N ALA A 155 -2.31 8.07 -8.05
CA ALA A 155 -1.06 8.12 -8.79
C ALA A 155 -0.40 9.51 -8.73
N GLY A 156 0.76 9.58 -8.10
CA GLY A 156 1.55 10.80 -7.95
C GLY A 156 1.09 11.71 -6.81
N GLU A 157 -0.08 11.51 -6.20
CA GLU A 157 -0.51 12.28 -5.02
C GLU A 157 0.37 11.98 -3.82
N ILE A 158 0.69 10.70 -3.62
CA ILE A 158 1.55 10.20 -2.56
C ILE A 158 3.00 10.65 -2.77
N ARG A 159 3.42 10.80 -4.04
CA ARG A 159 4.77 11.25 -4.42
C ARG A 159 4.96 12.77 -4.26
N SER A 160 3.88 13.54 -4.38
CA SER A 160 3.91 15.02 -4.36
C SER A 160 3.60 15.60 -2.98
N LYS A 161 2.76 14.94 -2.18
CA LYS A 161 2.63 15.24 -0.76
C LYS A 161 3.90 14.72 -0.07
N LYS A 162 4.67 15.60 0.56
CA LYS A 162 5.69 15.17 1.53
C LYS A 162 4.97 14.28 2.54
N LEU A 163 5.18 12.98 2.46
CA LEU A 163 4.66 11.97 3.39
C LEU A 163 5.30 12.22 4.76
N SER A 164 4.84 13.25 5.46
CA SER A 164 5.17 13.50 6.83
C SER A 164 4.33 12.52 7.65
N TYR A 165 4.98 11.48 8.18
CA TYR A 165 4.44 10.56 9.18
C TYR A 165 3.50 9.47 8.65
N ILE A 166 4.10 8.46 7.99
CA ILE A 166 3.59 7.08 8.05
C ILE A 166 4.29 6.44 9.26
N SER A 167 3.76 6.71 10.46
CA SER A 167 4.12 6.01 11.70
C SER A 167 3.43 4.66 11.73
#